data_AF-A0A929MEQ7-F1
#
_entry.id   AF-A0A929MEQ7-F1
#
_cell.length_a   1.000
_cell.length_b   1.000
_cell.length_c   1.000
_cell.angle_alpha   90.00
_cell.angle_beta   90.00
_cell.angle_gamma   90.00
#
_symmetry.space_group_name_H-M   'P 1'
#
loop_
_entity.id
_entity.type
_entity.pdbx_description
1 polymer ?
#
loop_
_entity_poly.entity_id
_entity_poly.type
_entity_poly.pdbx_seq_one_letter_code
_entity_poly.pdbx_strand_id
1 'polypeptide(L)'
;MGEPHLCPKCKQRTIYFDGICYWCRQKEKLEFYEGLSEDEIKKRQKNILAHIDELDKFDEIYSDLTYIFYLHDICDEQIINELTKNGEYYPPEIYKKASTKIRDELISRLSNEENIVKLNHIL
;
A
#
# COMPACT_ATOMS: atom_id res chain seq x y z
N MET A 1 -22.89 19.23 0.29
CA MET A 1 -22.74 18.36 -0.89
C MET A 1 -23.02 19.23 -2.11
N GLY A 2 -22.19 19.15 -3.16
CA GLY A 2 -22.39 19.92 -4.39
C GLY A 2 -23.57 19.37 -5.21
N GLU A 3 -23.97 20.10 -6.24
CA GLU A 3 -25.01 19.64 -7.15
C GLU A 3 -24.56 18.37 -7.90
N PRO A 4 -25.48 17.39 -8.11
CA PRO A 4 -25.15 16.18 -8.84
C PRO A 4 -24.79 16.51 -10.28
N HIS A 5 -23.63 16.04 -10.72
CA HIS A 5 -23.21 16.17 -12.11
C HIS A 5 -22.48 14.90 -12.55
N LEU A 6 -22.42 14.67 -13.86
CA LEU A 6 -21.69 13.54 -14.40
C LEU A 6 -20.18 13.75 -14.26
N CYS A 7 -19.47 12.70 -13.85
CA CYS A 7 -18.02 12.66 -13.81
C CYS A 7 -17.43 13.22 -15.11
N PRO A 8 -16.56 14.24 -15.04
CA PRO A 8 -16.08 14.92 -16.23
C PRO A 8 -15.24 14.03 -17.13
N LYS A 9 -14.61 12.97 -16.61
CA LYS A 9 -13.78 12.03 -17.38
C LYS A 9 -14.59 10.95 -18.09
N CYS A 10 -15.38 10.16 -17.37
CA CYS A 10 -16.12 9.05 -18.00
C CYS A 10 -17.50 9.41 -18.52
N LYS A 11 -18.08 10.54 -18.10
CA LYS A 11 -19.46 10.97 -18.44
C LYS A 11 -20.56 9.94 -18.13
N GLN A 12 -20.28 8.94 -17.29
CA GLN A 12 -21.19 7.82 -17.00
C GLN A 12 -21.70 7.79 -15.56
N ARG A 13 -20.94 8.33 -14.61
CA ARG A 13 -21.25 8.23 -13.17
C ARG A 13 -21.56 9.59 -12.60
N THR A 14 -22.66 9.71 -11.86
CA THR A 14 -23.00 10.93 -11.12
C THR A 14 -22.13 11.06 -9.88
N ILE A 15 -21.58 12.26 -9.65
CA ILE A 15 -20.79 12.64 -8.47
C ILE A 15 -21.35 13.94 -7.87
N TYR A 16 -21.02 14.20 -6.61
CA TYR A 16 -21.53 15.34 -5.81
C TYR A 16 -20.40 16.24 -5.29
N PHE A 17 -19.23 16.13 -5.92
CA PHE A 17 -17.98 16.79 -5.53
C PHE A 17 -17.17 17.12 -6.78
N ASP A 18 -16.24 18.07 -6.67
CA ASP A 18 -15.38 18.47 -7.77
C ASP A 18 -14.27 17.43 -8.04
N GLY A 19 -14.07 17.09 -9.31
CA GLY A 19 -13.05 16.14 -9.76
C GLY A 19 -13.64 14.96 -10.52
N ILE A 20 -12.98 13.80 -10.46
CA ILE A 20 -13.38 12.58 -11.17
C ILE A 20 -13.95 11.53 -10.21
N CYS A 21 -14.79 10.64 -10.73
CA CYS A 21 -15.35 9.54 -9.95
C CYS A 21 -14.26 8.57 -9.48
N TYR A 22 -14.57 7.84 -8.39
CA TYR A 22 -13.69 6.85 -7.79
C TYR A 22 -13.05 5.91 -8.82
N TRP A 23 -13.85 5.32 -9.72
CA TRP A 23 -13.37 4.39 -10.73
C TRP A 23 -12.37 5.00 -11.71
N CYS A 24 -12.59 6.25 -12.14
CA CYS A 24 -11.64 6.95 -13.00
C CYS A 24 -10.32 7.21 -12.26
N ARG A 25 -10.40 7.62 -10.99
CA ARG A 25 -9.21 7.85 -10.15
C ARG A 25 -8.42 6.58 -9.91
N GLN A 26 -9.10 5.46 -9.62
CA GLN A 26 -8.43 4.17 -9.43
C GLN A 26 -7.77 3.71 -10.73
N LYS A 27 -8.45 3.86 -11.88
CA LYS A 27 -7.87 3.54 -13.17
C LYS A 27 -6.61 4.35 -13.46
N GLU A 28 -6.63 5.67 -13.25
CA GLU A 28 -5.45 6.52 -13.42
C GLU A 28 -4.30 6.11 -12.49
N LYS A 29 -4.62 5.77 -11.24
CA LYS A 29 -3.63 5.31 -10.27
C LYS A 29 -2.98 3.99 -10.72
N LEU A 30 -3.77 3.02 -11.19
CA LEU A 30 -3.25 1.77 -11.73
C LEU A 30 -2.38 2.02 -12.96
N GLU A 31 -2.86 2.78 -13.95
CA GLU A 31 -2.11 3.12 -15.16
C GLU A 31 -0.78 3.84 -14.84
N PHE A 32 -0.77 4.71 -13.82
CA PHE A 32 0.45 5.37 -13.35
C PHE A 32 1.48 4.37 -12.83
N TYR A 33 1.08 3.46 -11.93
CA TYR A 33 2.00 2.49 -11.35
C TYR A 33 2.42 1.42 -12.36
N GLU A 34 1.52 0.96 -13.23
CA GLU A 34 1.83 0.03 -14.34
C GLU A 34 2.89 0.63 -15.28
N GLY A 35 2.85 1.94 -15.51
CA GLY A 35 3.77 2.65 -16.40
C GLY A 35 5.14 3.01 -15.79
N LEU A 36 5.40 2.69 -14.52
CA LEU A 36 6.69 3.01 -13.89
C LEU A 36 7.83 2.21 -14.52
N SER A 37 8.94 2.89 -14.79
CA SER A 37 10.20 2.24 -15.16
C SER A 37 10.87 1.57 -13.96
N GLU A 38 11.77 0.62 -14.22
CA GLU A 38 12.56 -0.02 -13.15
C GLU A 38 13.36 0.98 -12.30
N ASP A 39 13.89 2.04 -12.91
CA ASP A 39 14.66 3.07 -12.20
C ASP A 39 13.78 3.93 -11.29
N GLU A 40 12.56 4.24 -11.73
CA GLU A 40 11.57 4.93 -10.90
C GLU A 40 11.10 4.06 -9.74
N ILE A 41 10.88 2.76 -9.99
CA ILE A 41 10.55 1.78 -8.94
C ILE A 41 11.67 1.74 -7.90
N LYS A 42 12.93 1.60 -8.31
CA LYS A 42 14.09 1.60 -7.39
C LYS A 42 14.19 2.90 -6.60
N LYS A 43 13.92 4.05 -7.23
CA LYS A 43 13.92 5.35 -6.54
C LYS A 43 12.82 5.42 -5.49
N ARG A 44 11.61 4.96 -5.80
CA ARG A 44 10.48 4.92 -4.85
C ARG A 44 10.73 3.93 -3.72
N GLN A 45 11.32 2.76 -3.98
CA GLN A 45 11.73 1.82 -2.94
C GLN A 45 12.73 2.41 -1.94
N LYS A 46 13.71 3.17 -2.42
CA LYS A 46 14.63 3.91 -1.54
C LYS A 46 13.88 4.95 -0.68
N ASN A 47 12.88 5.62 -1.26
CA ASN A 47 12.05 6.58 -0.54
C ASN A 47 11.20 5.89 0.55
N ILE A 48 10.62 4.73 0.24
CA ILE A 48 9.89 3.90 1.21
C ILE A 48 10.80 3.54 2.39
N LEU A 49 11.99 3.02 2.12
CA LEU A 49 12.95 2.66 3.18
C LEU A 49 13.34 3.85 4.07
N ALA A 50 13.50 5.04 3.48
CA ALA A 50 13.90 6.24 4.22
C ALA A 50 12.80 6.77 5.16
N HIS A 51 11.54 6.43 4.88
CA HIS A 51 10.37 6.97 5.57
C HIS A 51 9.43 5.87 6.07
N ILE A 52 9.98 4.68 6.32
CA ILE A 52 9.19 3.50 6.66
C ILE A 52 8.47 3.64 8.00
N ASP A 53 9.04 4.42 8.92
CA ASP A 53 8.45 4.75 10.22
C ASP A 53 7.33 5.82 10.14
N GLU A 54 7.01 6.30 8.93
CA GLU A 54 6.06 7.39 8.67
C GLU A 54 4.98 6.99 7.65
N LEU A 55 4.78 5.70 7.42
CA LEU A 55 3.82 5.19 6.42
C LEU A 55 2.38 5.64 6.68
N ASP A 56 2.00 5.80 7.95
CA ASP A 56 0.68 6.29 8.38
C ASP A 56 0.49 7.79 8.12
N LYS A 57 1.57 8.55 7.96
CA LYS A 57 1.55 10.00 7.73
C LYS A 57 1.54 10.37 6.25
N PHE A 58 1.99 9.49 5.38
CA PHE A 58 2.22 9.79 3.96
C PHE A 58 1.49 8.82 3.03
N ASP A 59 0.30 9.25 2.57
CA ASP A 59 -0.51 8.52 1.57
C ASP A 59 0.27 8.12 0.32
N GLU A 60 1.24 8.93 -0.12
CA GLU A 60 2.07 8.63 -1.29
C GLU A 60 3.00 7.43 -1.02
N ILE A 61 3.66 7.38 0.13
CA ILE A 61 4.63 6.33 0.46
C ILE A 61 3.90 5.00 0.67
N TYR A 62 2.76 5.06 1.35
CA TYR A 62 1.86 3.92 1.48
C TYR A 62 1.36 3.43 0.11
N SER A 63 0.97 4.35 -0.78
CA SER A 63 0.55 4.02 -2.14
C SER A 63 1.69 3.40 -2.94
N ASP A 64 2.90 3.92 -2.83
CA ASP A 64 4.08 3.37 -3.50
C ASP A 64 4.35 1.93 -3.05
N LEU A 65 4.40 1.69 -1.74
CA LEU A 65 4.60 0.36 -1.17
C LEU A 65 3.54 -0.62 -1.70
N THR A 66 2.27 -0.23 -1.64
CA THR A 66 1.14 -1.10 -1.99
C THR A 66 1.09 -1.38 -3.49
N TYR A 67 1.11 -0.34 -4.33
CA TYR A 67 0.84 -0.48 -5.76
C TYR A 67 2.05 -0.96 -6.57
N ILE A 68 3.28 -0.60 -6.17
CA ILE A 68 4.48 -1.18 -6.79
C ILE A 68 4.47 -2.69 -6.57
N PHE A 69 4.18 -3.11 -5.35
CA PHE A 69 4.19 -4.52 -5.05
C PHE A 69 3.01 -5.26 -5.68
N TYR A 70 1.81 -4.69 -5.65
CA TYR A 70 0.61 -5.27 -6.27
C TYR A 70 0.77 -5.47 -7.78
N LEU A 71 1.34 -4.49 -8.50
CA LEU A 71 1.38 -4.51 -9.97
C LEU A 71 2.64 -5.14 -10.54
N HIS A 72 3.78 -5.01 -9.86
CA HIS A 72 5.07 -5.51 -10.36
C HIS A 72 5.56 -6.75 -9.62
N ASP A 73 4.89 -7.17 -8.53
CA ASP A 73 5.36 -8.24 -7.63
C ASP A 73 6.78 -7.95 -7.11
N ILE A 74 7.20 -6.68 -6.99
CA ILE A 74 8.52 -6.30 -6.50
C ILE A 74 8.40 -5.78 -5.07
N CYS A 75 8.97 -6.54 -4.12
CA CYS A 75 9.18 -6.09 -2.75
C CYS A 75 10.60 -6.46 -2.32
N ASP A 76 11.37 -5.45 -1.92
CA ASP A 76 12.73 -5.63 -1.43
C ASP A 76 12.71 -6.29 -0.05
N GLU A 77 13.55 -7.31 0.18
CA GLU A 77 13.58 -8.03 1.46
C GLU A 77 13.93 -7.10 2.63
N GLN A 78 14.73 -6.05 2.39
CA GLN A 78 15.03 -5.03 3.40
C GLN A 78 13.76 -4.27 3.80
N ILE A 79 12.89 -3.93 2.85
CA ILE A 79 11.60 -3.26 3.14
C ILE A 79 10.75 -4.16 4.05
N ILE A 80 10.63 -5.44 3.73
CA ILE A 80 9.87 -6.40 4.54
C ILE A 80 10.43 -6.48 5.97
N ASN A 81 11.76 -6.61 6.09
CA ASN A 81 12.41 -6.68 7.39
C ASN A 81 12.16 -5.42 8.23
N GLU A 82 12.32 -4.23 7.66
CA GLU A 82 12.11 -2.99 8.39
C GLU A 82 10.63 -2.78 8.79
N LEU A 83 9.67 -3.10 7.92
CA LEU A 83 8.23 -3.05 8.26
C LEU A 83 7.92 -3.90 9.50
N THR A 84 8.39 -5.14 9.47
CA THR A 84 8.05 -6.14 10.50
C THR A 84 8.67 -5.83 11.87
N LYS A 85 9.81 -5.12 11.92
CA LYS A 85 10.43 -4.67 13.19
C LYS A 85 9.50 -3.77 14.00
N ASN A 86 8.74 -2.92 13.32
CA ASN A 86 7.78 -2.03 13.96
C ASN A 86 6.45 -2.74 14.28
N GLY A 87 6.32 -4.01 13.87
CA GLY A 87 5.06 -4.73 13.94
C GLY A 87 4.04 -4.28 12.91
N GLU A 88 4.48 -3.59 11.87
CA GLU A 88 3.68 -3.32 10.70
C GLU A 88 3.78 -4.52 9.78
N TYR A 89 2.61 -5.08 9.46
CA TYR A 89 2.53 -6.26 8.60
C TYR A 89 1.66 -6.06 7.36
N TYR A 90 1.39 -4.80 7.03
CA TYR A 90 0.74 -4.38 5.80
C TYR A 90 1.77 -3.91 4.75
N PRO A 91 1.57 -4.17 3.45
CA PRO A 91 0.47 -4.94 2.85
C PRO A 91 0.62 -6.47 3.10
N PRO A 92 -0.47 -7.24 3.29
CA PRO A 92 -0.39 -8.68 3.61
C PRO A 92 0.33 -9.51 2.54
N GLU A 93 0.40 -9.03 1.32
CA GLU A 93 1.12 -9.68 0.24
C GLU A 93 2.61 -9.87 0.58
N ILE A 94 3.20 -9.09 1.52
CA ILE A 94 4.65 -9.12 1.80
C ILE A 94 5.08 -10.50 2.27
N TYR A 95 4.17 -11.24 2.91
CA TYR A 95 4.42 -12.59 3.41
C TYR A 95 4.70 -13.60 2.30
N LYS A 96 4.25 -13.35 1.06
CA LYS A 96 4.53 -14.22 -0.09
C LYS A 96 6.04 -14.29 -0.37
N LYS A 97 6.76 -13.21 -0.10
CA LYS A 97 8.22 -13.09 -0.31
C LYS A 97 9.03 -13.00 0.98
N ALA A 98 8.37 -12.91 2.14
CA ALA A 98 9.03 -12.87 3.44
C ALA A 98 9.78 -14.18 3.74
N SER A 99 10.90 -14.05 4.45
CA SER A 99 11.66 -15.20 4.93
C SER A 99 10.82 -16.08 5.86
N THR A 100 11.19 -17.35 6.02
CA THR A 100 10.53 -18.26 6.99
C THR A 100 10.54 -17.68 8.40
N LYS A 101 11.66 -17.03 8.79
CA LYS A 101 11.77 -16.37 10.09
C LYS A 101 10.68 -15.31 10.31
N ILE A 102 10.47 -14.41 9.35
CA ILE A 102 9.44 -13.36 9.45
C ILE A 102 8.03 -13.97 9.53
N ARG A 103 7.78 -15.03 8.74
CA ARG A 103 6.50 -15.75 8.77
C ARG A 103 6.26 -16.43 10.12
N ASP A 104 7.28 -17.04 10.70
CA ASP A 104 7.20 -17.66 12.04
C ASP A 104 7.00 -16.60 13.14
N GLU A 105 7.65 -15.44 13.02
CA GLU A 105 7.44 -14.30 13.91
C GLU A 105 5.99 -13.80 13.87
N LEU A 106 5.42 -13.68 12.67
CA LEU A 106 4.00 -13.34 12.49
C LEU A 106 3.08 -14.37 13.17
N ILE A 107 3.28 -15.67 12.91
CA ILE A 107 2.47 -16.74 13.51
C ILE A 107 2.55 -16.69 15.04
N SER A 108 3.76 -16.51 15.57
CA SER A 108 4.00 -16.36 17.00
C SER A 108 3.23 -15.17 17.56
N ARG A 109 3.27 -14.02 16.87
CA ARG A 109 2.57 -12.80 17.31
C ARG A 109 1.05 -12.96 17.27
N LEU A 110 0.50 -13.53 16.20
CA LEU A 110 -0.93 -13.85 16.10
C LEU A 110 -1.42 -14.82 17.18
N SER A 111 -0.56 -15.76 17.60
CA SER A 111 -0.91 -16.77 18.60
C SER A 111 -0.84 -16.25 20.04
N ASN A 112 -0.07 -15.19 20.30
CA ASN A 112 0.25 -14.73 21.66
C ASN A 112 -0.20 -13.29 21.96
N GLU A 113 -0.60 -12.49 20.96
CA GLU A 113 -1.03 -11.10 21.19
C GLU A 113 -2.41 -11.07 21.87
N GLU A 114 -2.41 -10.71 23.15
CA GLU A 114 -3.64 -10.56 23.96
C GLU A 114 -4.37 -9.23 23.68
N ASN A 115 -3.67 -8.23 23.13
CA ASN A 115 -4.27 -6.95 22.81
C ASN A 115 -4.99 -7.00 21.45
N ILE A 116 -6.32 -7.10 21.50
CA ILE A 116 -7.16 -7.17 20.30
C ILE A 116 -6.98 -6.01 19.33
N VAL A 117 -6.67 -4.81 19.83
CA VAL A 117 -6.45 -3.64 18.97
C VAL A 117 -5.16 -3.83 18.18
N LYS A 118 -4.07 -4.24 18.84
CA LYS A 118 -2.81 -4.54 18.16
C LYS A 118 -2.94 -5.71 17.18
N LEU A 119 -3.69 -6.74 17.56
CA LEU A 119 -3.97 -7.87 16.67
C LEU A 119 -4.70 -7.43 15.39
N ASN A 120 -5.65 -6.50 15.48
CA ASN A 120 -6.33 -5.92 14.31
C ASN A 120 -5.42 -5.06 13.41
N HIS A 121 -4.25 -4.64 13.88
CA HIS A 121 -3.26 -3.96 13.04
C HIS A 121 -2.29 -4.93 12.37
N ILE A 122 -2.30 -6.22 12.76
CA ILE A 122 -1.53 -7.29 12.11
C ILE A 122 -2.30 -7.88 10.91
N LEU A 123 -3.65 -7.91 10.98
CA LEU A 123 -4.56 -8.49 10.00
C LEU A 123 -5.25 -7.42 9.14
#